data_AF-A0A835QF79-F1
#
_entry.id   AF-A0A835QF79-F1
#
_cell.length_a   1.000
_cell.length_b   1.000
_cell.length_c   1.000
_cell.angle_alpha   90.00
_cell.angle_beta   90.00
_cell.angle_gamma   90.00
#
_symmetry.space_group_name_H-M   'P 1'
#
loop_
_entity.id
_entity.type
_entity.pdbx_description
1 polymer ?
#
loop_
_entity_poly.entity_id
_entity_poly.type
_entity_poly.pdbx_seq_one_letter_code
_entity_poly.pdbx_strand_id
1 'polypeptide(L)'
;MAASRKKKAPSKAGDKEGGGDTVKPLGEPPKESSKSNANRRKRARDAPPPEPEYFDEKRNLEDLWEAAFPVGTEWDNMDKIREINWKFSNLEDALEEGGELHGKKVYLFGCTEAQMLNVNGVDKVTLIPVVVAVVSPIPPSDKIGVKSVQRETEDIISMKTMKMAWMPYIPLENRQSQVERLHTEIYTIGCTQRRSALKLLKIERVKQYDYCLPYLQPLNPDEDENDTVVQIMYPLEPPVVCEFDWDLDDLEEFTDDLIKEEVLPEDQKDKFKEYVKALVKERKQAQRQANESRKKAIEEMDPETRSALQTMRFYKFYPVQTPDTPDISQVKVAYINRYYGKAHVVL
;
A
#
# COMPACT_ATOMS: atom_id res chain seq x y z
N MET A 1 49.24 12.55 33.15
CA MET A 1 49.91 13.13 34.34
C MET A 1 48.93 13.13 35.51
N ALA A 2 49.45 12.81 36.70
CA ALA A 2 48.91 12.81 38.09
C ALA A 2 47.43 13.21 38.33
N ALA A 3 46.56 12.40 38.96
CA ALA A 3 46.52 11.95 40.38
C ALA A 3 46.20 13.11 41.36
N SER A 4 45.33 13.03 42.39
CA SER A 4 44.90 11.91 43.23
C SER A 4 43.84 12.34 44.29
N ARG A 5 42.94 11.39 44.66
CA ARG A 5 42.48 11.02 46.04
C ARG A 5 41.49 11.96 46.79
N LYS A 6 40.55 11.51 47.65
CA LYS A 6 40.28 10.21 48.34
C LYS A 6 38.91 10.23 49.09
N LYS A 7 38.22 9.07 49.13
CA LYS A 7 37.50 8.37 50.25
C LYS A 7 36.34 9.09 51.00
N LYS A 8 35.23 8.46 51.44
CA LYS A 8 35.07 7.19 52.19
C LYS A 8 33.56 6.84 52.33
N ALA A 9 33.19 5.55 52.38
CA ALA A 9 31.96 5.00 53.01
C ALA A 9 32.38 4.24 54.31
N PRO A 10 31.57 3.45 55.06
CA PRO A 10 30.11 3.13 55.06
C PRO A 10 29.48 3.04 56.49
N SER A 11 28.19 2.66 56.64
CA SER A 11 27.70 1.80 57.76
C SER A 11 26.29 1.20 57.53
N LYS A 12 26.09 -0.01 58.05
CA LYS A 12 24.95 -0.95 58.04
C LYS A 12 24.49 -1.21 59.49
N ALA A 13 23.21 -1.58 59.70
CA ALA A 13 22.62 -2.55 60.67
C ALA A 13 21.09 -2.25 60.79
N GLY A 14 20.12 -3.16 60.67
CA GLY A 14 19.82 -4.38 61.46
C GLY A 14 18.96 -4.01 62.68
N ASP A 15 17.82 -4.60 63.10
CA ASP A 15 17.27 -5.96 62.93
C ASP A 15 15.90 -6.10 63.67
N LYS A 16 15.16 -7.21 63.41
CA LYS A 16 14.06 -7.91 64.18
C LYS A 16 12.58 -7.45 64.16
N GLU A 17 11.57 -8.30 64.46
CA GLU A 17 11.11 -9.67 64.13
C GLU A 17 9.88 -9.99 65.04
N GLY A 18 8.89 -10.78 64.56
CA GLY A 18 7.90 -11.57 65.34
C GLY A 18 6.65 -10.83 65.88
N GLY A 19 5.41 -11.33 65.89
CA GLY A 19 4.80 -12.66 65.68
C GLY A 19 3.69 -12.87 66.74
N GLY A 20 2.49 -13.37 66.38
CA GLY A 20 1.46 -13.81 67.36
C GLY A 20 0.01 -13.85 66.84
N ASP A 21 -0.67 -14.97 67.08
CA ASP A 21 -1.85 -15.50 66.36
C ASP A 21 -3.00 -15.84 67.34
N THR A 22 -4.26 -15.90 66.85
CA THR A 22 -5.45 -16.70 67.35
C THR A 22 -6.10 -16.41 68.74
N VAL A 23 -7.41 -16.56 69.12
CA VAL A 23 -8.64 -17.32 68.71
C VAL A 23 -9.95 -16.61 69.19
N LYS A 24 -11.07 -16.89 68.46
CA LYS A 24 -12.57 -16.87 68.63
C LYS A 24 -13.20 -17.12 70.06
N PRO A 25 -14.55 -17.31 70.33
CA PRO A 25 -15.72 -17.60 69.44
C PRO A 25 -17.21 -17.25 69.84
N LEU A 26 -18.14 -17.60 68.91
CA LEU A 26 -19.49 -18.27 69.05
C LEU A 26 -20.81 -17.51 69.35
N GLY A 27 -21.84 -17.74 68.50
CA GLY A 27 -23.27 -17.76 68.90
C GLY A 27 -24.34 -17.34 67.84
N GLU A 28 -25.16 -18.29 67.35
CA GLU A 28 -26.51 -18.13 66.73
C GLU A 28 -27.47 -19.09 67.51
N PRO A 29 -28.82 -19.11 67.35
CA PRO A 29 -29.89 -18.13 67.01
C PRO A 29 -31.06 -18.21 68.06
N PRO A 30 -32.32 -17.69 67.90
CA PRO A 30 -33.39 -18.39 67.14
C PRO A 30 -34.51 -17.52 66.49
N LYS A 31 -35.35 -18.19 65.69
CA LYS A 31 -36.54 -17.71 64.95
C LYS A 31 -37.76 -17.45 65.86
N GLU A 32 -38.61 -16.48 65.53
CA GLU A 32 -40.06 -16.68 65.58
C GLU A 32 -40.88 -15.69 64.72
N SER A 33 -42.03 -16.17 64.28
CA SER A 33 -42.93 -15.70 63.25
C SER A 33 -44.07 -14.80 63.76
N SER A 34 -44.51 -13.81 62.97
CA SER A 34 -45.95 -13.48 62.85
C SER A 34 -46.32 -12.54 61.69
N LYS A 35 -47.14 -13.11 60.79
CA LYS A 35 -48.34 -12.58 60.10
C LYS A 35 -48.38 -11.14 59.53
N SER A 36 -48.48 -11.13 58.19
CA SER A 36 -49.43 -10.41 57.33
C SER A 36 -49.49 -8.86 57.35
N ASN A 37 -49.11 -8.26 56.22
CA ASN A 37 -50.11 -7.51 55.45
C ASN A 37 -49.74 -7.43 53.95
N ALA A 38 -50.70 -7.85 53.12
CA ALA A 38 -50.58 -7.90 51.68
C ALA A 38 -50.77 -6.50 51.08
N ASN A 39 -49.73 -5.96 50.45
CA ASN A 39 -49.88 -4.89 49.46
C ASN A 39 -49.42 -5.41 48.10
N ARG A 40 -50.40 -5.80 47.29
CA ARG A 40 -50.26 -6.38 45.95
C ARG A 40 -49.79 -5.28 44.99
N ARG A 41 -48.48 -5.06 44.89
CA ARG A 41 -47.90 -4.30 43.77
C ARG A 41 -48.09 -5.12 42.49
N LYS A 42 -48.85 -4.59 41.53
CA LYS A 42 -48.95 -5.13 40.17
C LYS A 42 -47.52 -5.21 39.60
N ARG A 43 -47.03 -6.42 39.33
CA ARG A 43 -45.83 -6.62 38.51
C ARG A 43 -46.14 -6.09 37.11
N ALA A 44 -45.32 -5.16 36.63
CA ALA A 44 -45.26 -4.85 35.21
C ALA A 44 -44.91 -6.15 34.48
N ARG A 45 -45.55 -6.39 33.32
CA ARG A 45 -45.15 -7.48 32.44
C ARG A 45 -43.72 -7.19 32.00
N ASP A 46 -42.81 -8.13 32.23
CA ASP A 46 -41.48 -8.08 31.67
C ASP A 46 -41.60 -7.99 30.15
N ALA A 47 -40.94 -7.00 29.55
CA ALA A 47 -40.83 -6.90 28.10
C ALA A 47 -40.15 -8.19 27.58
N PRO A 48 -40.55 -8.71 26.41
CA PRO A 48 -39.83 -9.83 25.81
C PRO A 48 -38.34 -9.46 25.67
N PRO A 49 -37.43 -10.42 25.88
CA PRO A 49 -36.01 -10.17 25.67
C PRO A 49 -35.81 -9.62 24.25
N PRO A 50 -34.91 -8.64 24.06
CA PRO A 50 -34.60 -8.13 22.73
C PRO A 50 -34.24 -9.32 21.84
N GLU A 51 -34.83 -9.37 20.64
CA GLU A 51 -34.46 -10.36 19.64
C GLU A 51 -32.94 -10.29 19.46
N PRO A 52 -32.23 -11.44 19.47
CA PRO A 52 -30.79 -11.42 19.27
C PRO A 52 -30.52 -10.77 17.92
N GLU A 53 -29.77 -9.66 17.93
CA GLU A 53 -29.22 -9.09 16.70
C GLU A 53 -28.37 -10.17 16.04
N TYR A 54 -28.91 -10.74 14.98
CA TYR A 54 -28.20 -11.69 14.14
C TYR A 54 -27.27 -10.86 13.26
N PHE A 55 -26.01 -10.78 13.67
CA PHE A 55 -24.97 -10.22 12.81
C PHE A 55 -24.66 -11.26 11.74
N ASP A 56 -24.70 -10.87 10.48
CA ASP A 56 -24.23 -11.73 9.40
C ASP A 56 -22.80 -12.18 9.70
N GLU A 57 -22.57 -13.50 9.70
CA GLU A 57 -21.23 -14.04 9.88
C GLU A 57 -20.33 -13.56 8.74
N LYS A 58 -19.21 -12.92 9.10
CA LYS A 58 -18.24 -12.44 8.12
C LYS A 58 -17.71 -13.62 7.30
N ARG A 59 -17.67 -13.47 5.97
CA ARG A 59 -17.09 -14.50 5.10
C ARG A 59 -15.61 -14.65 5.39
N ASN A 60 -15.08 -15.87 5.27
CA ASN A 60 -13.72 -16.23 5.72
C ASN A 60 -12.60 -15.29 5.24
N LEU A 61 -12.74 -14.76 4.01
CA LEU A 61 -11.79 -13.89 3.33
C LEU A 61 -12.29 -12.45 3.13
N GLU A 62 -13.40 -12.06 3.77
CA GLU A 62 -14.06 -10.77 3.51
C GLU A 62 -13.16 -9.55 3.79
N ASP A 63 -12.25 -9.67 4.77
CA ASP A 63 -11.32 -8.60 5.16
C ASP A 63 -9.99 -8.63 4.39
N LEU A 64 -9.80 -9.57 3.45
CA LEU A 64 -8.53 -9.76 2.74
C LEU A 64 -8.13 -8.52 1.93
N TRP A 65 -9.07 -7.92 1.20
CA TRP A 65 -8.79 -6.73 0.40
C TRP A 65 -8.42 -5.53 1.28
N GLU A 66 -8.97 -5.44 2.51
CA GLU A 66 -8.59 -4.42 3.48
C GLU A 66 -7.21 -4.67 4.11
N ALA A 67 -6.84 -5.94 4.24
CA ALA A 67 -5.52 -6.36 4.71
C ALA A 67 -4.41 -6.13 3.67
N ALA A 68 -4.76 -6.03 2.38
CA ALA A 68 -3.86 -5.60 1.32
C ALA A 68 -3.73 -4.07 1.33
N PHE A 69 -2.68 -3.55 1.97
CA PHE A 69 -2.48 -2.11 2.12
C PHE A 69 -2.44 -1.44 0.73
N PRO A 70 -3.22 -0.37 0.50
CA PRO A 70 -3.27 0.34 -0.76
C PRO A 70 -2.01 1.21 -0.91
N VAL A 71 -0.97 0.63 -1.50
CA VAL A 71 0.35 1.25 -1.67
C VAL A 71 0.21 2.44 -2.62
N GLY A 72 0.75 3.60 -2.22
CA GLY A 72 0.69 4.83 -3.02
C GLY A 72 -0.64 5.59 -2.91
N THR A 73 -1.55 5.18 -2.03
CA THR A 73 -2.73 5.99 -1.73
C THR A 73 -2.39 7.03 -0.66
N GLU A 74 -2.70 8.29 -0.95
CA GLU A 74 -2.57 9.36 0.04
C GLU A 74 -3.35 9.04 1.33
N TRP A 75 -2.73 9.30 2.47
CA TRP A 75 -3.30 8.93 3.77
C TRP A 75 -4.64 9.60 4.08
N ASP A 76 -4.88 10.79 3.52
CA ASP A 76 -6.15 11.52 3.68
C ASP A 76 -7.26 10.97 2.79
N ASN A 77 -6.91 10.13 1.81
CA ASN A 77 -7.84 9.46 0.93
C ASN A 77 -8.19 8.04 1.39
N MET A 78 -7.47 7.50 2.38
CA MET A 78 -7.71 6.15 2.92
C MET A 78 -9.14 5.95 3.44
N ASP A 79 -9.71 6.97 4.10
CA ASP A 79 -11.08 6.91 4.61
C ASP A 79 -12.10 6.96 3.46
N LYS A 80 -11.79 7.68 2.37
CA LYS A 80 -12.68 7.84 1.20
C LYS A 80 -12.93 6.51 0.49
N ILE A 81 -11.94 5.63 0.46
CA ILE A 81 -12.08 4.28 -0.12
C ILE A 81 -13.21 3.52 0.58
N ARG A 82 -13.36 3.73 1.90
CA ARG A 82 -14.34 3.04 2.75
C ARG A 82 -15.72 3.68 2.77
N GLU A 83 -15.91 4.81 2.08
CA GLU A 83 -17.23 5.43 1.92
C GLU A 83 -18.17 4.58 1.07
N ILE A 84 -17.61 3.73 0.20
CA ILE A 84 -18.34 2.81 -0.66
C ILE A 84 -18.08 1.39 -0.15
N ASN A 85 -19.14 0.58 -0.05
CA ASN A 85 -19.07 -0.82 0.39
C ASN A 85 -18.60 -1.73 -0.76
N TRP A 86 -17.33 -1.64 -1.10
CA TRP A 86 -16.73 -2.47 -2.15
C TRP A 86 -16.74 -3.95 -1.75
N LYS A 87 -17.06 -4.81 -2.72
CA LYS A 87 -17.08 -6.27 -2.53
C LYS A 87 -16.08 -6.94 -3.45
N PHE A 88 -15.27 -7.83 -2.90
CA PHE A 88 -14.23 -8.58 -3.61
C PHE A 88 -14.51 -10.09 -3.59
N SER A 89 -15.79 -10.48 -3.75
CA SER A 89 -16.15 -11.90 -3.78
C SER A 89 -15.41 -12.66 -4.88
N ASN A 90 -15.13 -12.02 -6.03
CA ASN A 90 -14.28 -12.57 -7.09
C ASN A 90 -12.85 -12.92 -6.63
N LEU A 91 -12.24 -12.16 -5.71
CA LEU A 91 -10.94 -12.47 -5.11
C LEU A 91 -11.05 -13.66 -4.17
N GLU A 92 -12.12 -13.72 -3.39
CA GLU A 92 -12.40 -14.81 -2.45
C GLU A 92 -12.62 -16.12 -3.22
N ASP A 93 -13.51 -16.11 -4.21
CA ASP A 93 -13.81 -17.23 -5.11
C ASP A 93 -12.54 -17.75 -5.82
N ALA A 94 -11.62 -16.85 -6.17
CA ALA A 94 -10.36 -17.23 -6.80
C ALA A 94 -9.42 -17.99 -5.84
N LEU A 95 -9.53 -17.76 -4.53
CA LEU A 95 -8.68 -18.37 -3.49
C LEU A 95 -9.32 -19.61 -2.84
N GLU A 96 -10.64 -19.78 -2.96
CA GLU A 96 -11.42 -20.93 -2.48
C GLU A 96 -11.30 -22.15 -3.39
N GLU A 97 -11.77 -23.31 -2.92
CA GLU A 97 -11.65 -24.59 -3.62
C GLU A 97 -12.24 -24.53 -5.05
N GLY A 98 -11.41 -24.83 -6.05
CA GLY A 98 -11.76 -24.73 -7.48
C GLY A 98 -11.41 -23.39 -8.13
N GLY A 99 -11.02 -22.38 -7.34
CA GLY A 99 -10.53 -21.09 -7.83
C GLY A 99 -9.13 -21.15 -8.45
N GLU A 100 -8.81 -20.19 -9.32
CA GLU A 100 -7.52 -20.16 -10.04
C GLU A 100 -6.30 -19.98 -9.13
N LEU A 101 -6.45 -19.38 -7.96
CA LEU A 101 -5.38 -19.09 -7.01
C LEU A 101 -5.30 -20.11 -5.87
N HIS A 102 -6.27 -21.02 -5.78
CA HIS A 102 -6.31 -22.05 -4.75
C HIS A 102 -5.11 -22.99 -4.82
N GLY A 103 -4.55 -23.33 -3.65
CA GLY A 103 -3.39 -24.21 -3.54
C GLY A 103 -2.06 -23.58 -3.97
N LYS A 104 -2.06 -22.27 -4.27
CA LYS A 104 -0.86 -21.54 -4.70
C LYS A 104 -0.33 -20.66 -3.58
N LYS A 105 0.90 -20.19 -3.77
CA LYS A 105 1.49 -19.13 -2.98
C LYS A 105 1.26 -17.79 -3.67
N VAL A 106 0.59 -16.89 -2.95
CA VAL A 106 0.00 -15.67 -3.51
C VAL A 106 0.44 -14.46 -2.69
N TYR A 107 0.94 -13.44 -3.39
CA TYR A 107 1.37 -12.17 -2.82
C TYR A 107 0.43 -11.06 -3.30
N LEU A 108 -0.23 -10.39 -2.37
CA LEU A 108 -1.26 -9.38 -2.61
C LEU A 108 -0.78 -7.98 -2.23
N PHE A 109 -1.07 -7.00 -3.07
CA PHE A 109 -0.98 -5.60 -2.67
C PHE A 109 -2.18 -4.82 -3.17
N GLY A 110 -2.60 -3.83 -2.39
CA GLY A 110 -3.63 -2.91 -2.80
C GLY A 110 -3.04 -1.76 -3.60
N CYS A 111 -3.85 -1.18 -4.49
CA CYS A 111 -3.64 0.14 -5.06
C CYS A 111 -5.00 0.84 -5.20
N THR A 112 -4.98 2.11 -5.61
CA THR A 112 -6.20 2.87 -5.89
C THR A 112 -6.14 3.54 -7.24
N GLU A 113 -7.26 3.51 -7.96
CA GLU A 113 -7.43 4.19 -9.24
C GLU A 113 -8.49 5.29 -9.12
N ALA A 114 -8.10 6.53 -9.41
CA ALA A 114 -9.01 7.66 -9.40
C ALA A 114 -9.75 7.73 -10.74
N GLN A 115 -11.08 7.69 -10.71
CA GLN A 115 -11.92 7.76 -11.89
C GLN A 115 -13.10 8.72 -11.68
N MET A 116 -13.52 9.40 -12.75
CA MET A 116 -14.77 10.16 -12.75
C MET A 116 -15.93 9.17 -12.91
N LEU A 117 -16.69 8.96 -11.84
CA LEU A 117 -17.82 8.03 -11.82
C LEU A 117 -19.11 8.75 -11.44
N ASN A 118 -20.23 8.28 -11.99
CA ASN A 118 -21.54 8.69 -11.54
C ASN A 118 -21.91 7.92 -10.28
N VAL A 119 -21.97 8.60 -9.15
CA VAL A 119 -22.36 8.03 -7.86
C VAL A 119 -23.66 8.68 -7.44
N ASN A 120 -24.75 7.92 -7.40
CA ASN A 120 -26.08 8.41 -7.04
C ASN A 120 -26.54 9.62 -7.87
N GLY A 121 -26.26 9.62 -9.18
CA GLY A 121 -26.65 10.69 -10.09
C GLY A 121 -25.70 11.89 -10.13
N VAL A 122 -24.59 11.85 -9.38
CA VAL A 122 -23.59 12.94 -9.33
C VAL A 122 -22.24 12.43 -9.83
N ASP A 123 -21.68 13.11 -10.83
CA ASP A 123 -20.34 12.81 -11.32
C ASP A 123 -19.30 13.34 -10.32
N LYS A 124 -18.51 12.43 -9.76
CA LYS A 124 -17.43 12.78 -8.82
C LYS A 124 -16.21 11.89 -9.01
N VAL A 125 -15.04 12.44 -8.70
CA VAL A 125 -13.80 11.66 -8.63
C VAL A 125 -13.93 10.66 -7.49
N THR A 126 -13.91 9.38 -7.82
CA THR A 126 -14.03 8.26 -6.89
C THR A 126 -12.75 7.42 -6.95
N LEU A 127 -12.26 7.01 -5.78
CA LEU A 127 -11.09 6.14 -5.66
C LEU A 127 -11.56 4.69 -5.59
N ILE A 128 -11.27 3.95 -6.65
CA ILE A 128 -11.59 2.53 -6.76
C ILE A 128 -10.43 1.75 -6.12
N PRO A 129 -10.66 0.96 -5.05
CA PRO A 129 -9.66 0.05 -4.55
C PRO A 129 -9.46 -1.08 -5.57
N VAL A 130 -8.20 -1.47 -5.77
CA VAL A 130 -7.83 -2.56 -6.65
C VAL A 130 -6.86 -3.45 -5.90
N VAL A 131 -7.02 -4.77 -6.03
CA VAL A 131 -6.10 -5.75 -5.44
C VAL A 131 -5.35 -6.44 -6.55
N VAL A 132 -4.03 -6.42 -6.47
CA VAL A 132 -3.17 -7.16 -7.39
C VAL A 132 -2.66 -8.41 -6.69
N ALA A 133 -2.88 -9.57 -7.30
CA ALA A 133 -2.35 -10.85 -6.84
C ALA A 133 -1.22 -11.32 -7.75
N VAL A 134 -0.11 -11.71 -7.10
CA VAL A 134 1.08 -12.21 -7.75
C VAL A 134 1.29 -13.66 -7.31
N VAL A 135 1.16 -14.59 -8.25
CA VAL A 135 1.46 -16.00 -8.01
C VAL A 135 2.96 -16.19 -8.19
N SER A 136 3.64 -16.60 -7.12
CA SER A 136 5.09 -16.78 -7.10
C SER A 136 5.53 -17.70 -5.96
N PRO A 137 6.60 -18.50 -6.12
CA PRO A 137 7.18 -19.26 -5.02
C PRO A 137 7.92 -18.38 -3.99
N ILE A 138 8.36 -17.19 -4.41
CA ILE A 138 9.11 -16.23 -3.59
C ILE A 138 8.44 -14.84 -3.58
N PRO A 139 8.72 -14.00 -2.57
CA PRO A 139 8.19 -12.63 -2.57
C PRO A 139 8.63 -11.86 -3.83
N PRO A 140 7.74 -11.06 -4.44
CA PRO A 140 8.09 -10.32 -5.65
C PRO A 140 9.31 -9.41 -5.50
N SER A 141 9.43 -8.74 -4.36
CA SER A 141 10.50 -7.79 -4.05
C SER A 141 10.42 -7.35 -2.59
N ASP A 142 11.53 -6.93 -2.00
CA ASP A 142 11.61 -6.26 -0.70
C ASP A 142 11.83 -4.73 -0.83
N LYS A 143 11.63 -4.19 -2.04
CA LYS A 143 11.83 -2.79 -2.39
C LYS A 143 10.53 -2.10 -2.81
N ILE A 144 10.57 -0.78 -2.78
CA ILE A 144 9.51 0.15 -3.17
C ILE A 144 10.13 1.18 -4.10
N GLY A 145 9.47 1.45 -5.21
CA GLY A 145 9.77 2.59 -6.05
C GLY A 145 9.04 3.83 -5.55
N VAL A 146 9.72 4.98 -5.54
CA VAL A 146 9.11 6.27 -5.22
C VAL A 146 9.32 7.21 -6.39
N LYS A 147 8.23 7.61 -7.03
CA LYS A 147 8.23 8.56 -8.16
C LYS A 147 7.20 9.65 -7.90
N SER A 148 7.67 10.85 -7.54
CA SER A 148 6.81 12.03 -7.43
C SER A 148 6.79 12.76 -8.76
N VAL A 149 5.63 13.30 -9.16
CA VAL A 149 5.50 14.17 -10.35
C VAL A 149 6.47 15.36 -10.31
N GLN A 150 6.85 15.80 -9.10
CA GLN A 150 7.77 16.93 -8.88
C GLN A 150 9.24 16.50 -8.75
N ARG A 151 9.54 15.20 -8.72
CA ARG A 151 10.92 14.71 -8.61
C ARG A 151 11.37 14.25 -9.98
N GLU A 152 12.50 14.80 -10.40
CA GLU A 152 13.17 14.45 -11.66
C GLU A 152 13.72 13.01 -11.63
N THR A 153 14.04 12.49 -10.44
CA THR A 153 14.60 11.14 -10.25
C THR A 153 13.68 10.21 -9.46
N GLU A 154 13.66 8.96 -9.90
CA GLU A 154 12.99 7.85 -9.25
C GLU A 154 13.92 7.19 -8.22
N ASP A 155 13.40 6.97 -7.00
CA ASP A 155 14.16 6.35 -5.92
C ASP A 155 13.67 4.91 -5.67
N ILE A 156 14.56 3.93 -5.76
CA ILE A 156 14.28 2.55 -5.32
C ILE A 156 14.82 2.36 -3.90
N ILE A 157 13.91 2.21 -2.94
CA ILE A 157 14.24 2.09 -1.51
C ILE A 157 13.71 0.79 -0.91
N SER A 158 14.28 0.33 0.21
CA SER A 158 13.79 -0.88 0.90
C SER A 158 12.41 -0.64 1.54
N MET A 159 11.52 -1.65 1.44
CA MET A 159 10.23 -1.70 2.15
C MET A 159 10.39 -1.49 3.65
N LYS A 160 11.46 -2.02 4.25
CA LYS A 160 11.76 -1.88 5.68
C LYS A 160 11.88 -0.42 6.09
N THR A 161 12.52 0.40 5.26
CA THR A 161 12.64 1.85 5.50
C THR A 161 11.25 2.47 5.58
N MET A 162 10.32 2.06 4.71
CA MET A 162 8.91 2.48 4.67
C MET A 162 8.03 1.80 5.71
N LYS A 163 8.58 1.00 6.63
CA LYS A 163 7.83 0.19 7.60
C LYS A 163 6.80 -0.73 6.92
N MET A 164 7.12 -1.18 5.72
CA MET A 164 6.35 -2.12 4.93
C MET A 164 7.05 -3.49 4.92
N ALA A 165 6.26 -4.54 4.77
CA ALA A 165 6.74 -5.90 4.54
C ALA A 165 5.60 -6.75 3.94
N TRP A 166 5.98 -7.85 3.31
CA TRP A 166 5.07 -8.96 3.05
C TRP A 166 4.72 -9.63 4.38
N MET A 167 3.46 -9.54 4.79
CA MET A 167 2.95 -10.12 6.01
C MET A 167 2.03 -11.30 5.66
N PRO A 168 2.11 -12.42 6.39
CA PRO A 168 1.19 -13.53 6.18
C PRO A 168 -0.23 -13.07 6.51
N TYR A 169 -1.17 -13.38 5.62
CA TYR A 169 -2.58 -13.26 5.88
C TYR A 169 -3.13 -14.64 6.25
N ILE A 170 -3.85 -14.69 7.37
CA ILE A 170 -4.50 -15.91 7.86
C ILE A 170 -6.01 -15.70 7.76
N PRO A 171 -6.78 -16.53 7.04
CA PRO A 171 -8.23 -16.43 6.94
C PRO A 171 -8.93 -16.42 8.31
N LEU A 172 -10.11 -15.82 8.39
CA LEU A 172 -10.86 -15.62 9.64
C LEU A 172 -11.15 -16.93 10.39
N GLU A 173 -11.47 -18.00 9.69
CA GLU A 173 -11.74 -19.32 10.26
C GLU A 173 -10.47 -20.02 10.78
N ASN A 174 -9.29 -19.63 10.27
CA ASN A 174 -8.03 -20.28 10.56
C ASN A 174 -7.05 -19.42 11.36
N ARG A 175 -7.49 -18.36 12.07
CA ARG A 175 -6.62 -17.39 12.76
C ARG A 175 -5.61 -17.97 13.76
N GLN A 176 -5.82 -19.21 14.23
CA GLN A 176 -4.89 -19.93 15.10
C GLN A 176 -3.81 -20.72 14.35
N SER A 177 -3.93 -20.83 13.01
CA SER A 177 -3.00 -21.54 12.14
C SER A 177 -1.79 -20.69 11.76
N GLN A 178 -0.79 -21.34 11.19
CA GLN A 178 0.33 -20.72 10.51
C GLN A 178 0.08 -20.75 9.00
N VAL A 179 0.56 -19.75 8.27
CA VAL A 179 0.30 -19.63 6.82
C VAL A 179 0.83 -20.85 6.05
N GLU A 180 1.97 -21.39 6.48
CA GLU A 180 2.64 -22.55 5.88
C GLU A 180 1.86 -23.87 6.07
N ARG A 181 0.81 -23.86 6.90
CA ARG A 181 -0.08 -25.00 7.12
C ARG A 181 -1.40 -24.86 6.37
N LEU A 182 -1.63 -23.71 5.74
CA LEU A 182 -2.82 -23.48 4.93
C LEU A 182 -2.62 -24.08 3.55
N HIS A 183 -3.72 -24.43 2.88
CA HIS A 183 -3.67 -24.95 1.52
C HIS A 183 -3.19 -23.88 0.53
N THR A 184 -3.71 -22.66 0.70
CA THR A 184 -3.30 -21.47 -0.07
C THR A 184 -2.50 -20.56 0.85
N GLU A 185 -1.25 -20.29 0.49
CA GLU A 185 -0.36 -19.41 1.25
C GLU A 185 -0.55 -17.96 0.78
N ILE A 186 -1.16 -17.11 1.60
CA ILE A 186 -1.46 -15.72 1.24
C ILE A 186 -0.57 -14.78 2.04
N TYR A 187 0.07 -13.85 1.33
CA TYR A 187 0.84 -12.76 1.92
C TYR A 187 0.35 -11.43 1.39
N THR A 188 0.17 -10.42 2.23
CA THR A 188 -0.18 -9.06 1.79
C THR A 188 0.97 -8.10 2.05
N ILE A 189 1.18 -7.08 1.20
CA ILE A 189 1.93 -5.90 1.65
C ILE A 189 1.10 -5.26 2.75
N GLY A 190 1.70 -5.06 3.91
CA GLY A 190 1.12 -4.19 4.93
C GLY A 190 2.11 -3.16 5.44
N CYS A 191 1.57 -2.10 6.00
CA CYS A 191 2.31 -0.94 6.49
C CYS A 191 2.05 -0.75 7.99
N THR A 192 3.10 -0.81 8.80
CA THR A 192 2.99 -0.63 10.26
C THR A 192 3.11 0.84 10.70
N GLN A 193 3.29 1.76 9.75
CA GLN A 193 3.34 3.19 10.00
C GLN A 193 1.93 3.70 10.37
N ARG A 194 1.79 4.25 11.59
CA ARG A 194 0.51 4.81 12.06
C ARG A 194 0.27 6.19 11.46
N ARG A 195 -0.99 6.48 11.07
CA ARG A 195 -1.41 7.80 10.55
C ARG A 195 -1.06 8.96 11.49
N SER A 196 -1.25 8.79 12.79
CA SER A 196 -0.89 9.81 13.78
C SER A 196 0.60 10.14 13.82
N ALA A 197 1.46 9.14 13.57
CA ALA A 197 2.90 9.33 13.57
C ALA A 197 3.40 10.00 12.27
N LEU A 198 2.59 10.07 11.20
CA LEU A 198 2.94 10.80 9.98
C LEU A 198 2.98 12.31 10.20
N LYS A 199 2.13 12.84 11.10
CA LYS A 199 2.10 14.27 11.45
C LYS A 199 3.43 14.79 12.02
N LEU A 200 4.29 13.88 12.48
CA LEU A 200 5.61 14.18 13.03
C LEU A 200 6.74 13.99 12.00
N LEU A 201 6.43 13.47 10.81
CA LEU A 201 7.40 13.28 9.74
C LEU A 201 7.53 14.56 8.91
N LYS A 202 8.71 14.74 8.30
CA LYS A 202 8.92 15.79 7.30
C LYS A 202 7.99 15.57 6.11
N ILE A 203 7.54 16.65 5.48
CA ILE A 203 6.64 16.62 4.31
C ILE A 203 7.19 15.71 3.21
N GLU A 204 8.48 15.83 2.88
CA GLU A 204 9.14 14.97 1.90
C GLU A 204 8.98 13.49 2.21
N ARG A 205 9.08 13.11 3.49
CA ARG A 205 8.95 11.74 3.94
C ARG A 205 7.50 11.25 3.89
N VAL A 206 6.53 12.12 4.16
CA VAL A 206 5.10 11.82 3.98
C VAL A 206 4.82 11.59 2.50
N LYS A 207 5.34 12.44 1.61
CA LYS A 207 5.21 12.29 0.16
C LYS A 207 5.79 10.99 -0.39
N GLN A 208 6.79 10.40 0.24
CA GLN A 208 7.26 9.06 -0.15
C GLN A 208 6.19 7.97 0.02
N TYR A 209 5.26 8.12 0.98
CA TYR A 209 4.13 7.18 1.12
C TYR A 209 3.04 7.46 0.08
N ASP A 210 2.79 8.72 -0.24
CA ASP A 210 1.81 9.12 -1.26
C ASP A 210 2.23 8.67 -2.68
N TYR A 211 3.53 8.59 -2.95
CA TYR A 211 4.08 8.29 -4.28
C TYR A 211 4.82 6.96 -4.39
N CYS A 212 4.62 6.07 -3.42
CA CYS A 212 5.24 4.76 -3.46
C CYS A 212 4.46 3.78 -4.35
N LEU A 213 5.20 2.92 -5.05
CA LEU A 213 4.66 1.81 -5.84
C LEU A 213 5.43 0.54 -5.45
N PRO A 214 4.76 -0.62 -5.34
CA PRO A 214 5.45 -1.89 -5.19
C PRO A 214 6.46 -2.07 -6.31
N TYR A 215 7.73 -2.31 -5.96
CA TYR A 215 8.78 -2.54 -6.94
C TYR A 215 8.78 -4.01 -7.37
N LEU A 216 9.12 -4.25 -8.62
CA LEU A 216 9.51 -5.56 -9.15
C LEU A 216 10.73 -5.31 -10.04
N GLN A 217 11.78 -6.12 -9.93
CA GLN A 217 12.95 -5.96 -10.81
C GLN A 217 12.51 -6.25 -12.26
N PRO A 218 12.54 -5.26 -13.16
CA PRO A 218 12.12 -5.48 -14.53
C PRO A 218 13.14 -6.35 -15.25
N LEU A 219 12.67 -7.45 -15.84
CA LEU A 219 13.51 -8.35 -16.65
C LEU A 219 13.69 -7.79 -18.07
N ASN A 220 12.67 -7.11 -18.58
CA ASN A 220 12.66 -6.43 -19.87
C ASN A 220 12.74 -4.91 -19.64
N PRO A 221 13.20 -4.13 -20.63
CA PRO A 221 13.14 -2.67 -20.53
C PRO A 221 11.69 -2.21 -20.35
N ASP A 222 11.48 -1.20 -19.50
CA ASP A 222 10.20 -0.50 -19.36
C ASP A 222 9.82 0.20 -20.68
N GLU A 223 8.53 0.48 -20.91
CA GLU A 223 8.07 1.29 -22.06
C GLU A 223 8.76 2.67 -22.03
N ASP A 224 8.92 3.26 -20.84
CA ASP A 224 9.64 4.53 -20.60
C ASP A 224 11.17 4.45 -20.86
N GLU A 225 11.78 3.26 -20.83
CA GLU A 225 13.23 3.13 -21.05
C GLU A 225 13.62 3.44 -22.50
N ASN A 226 12.69 3.23 -23.44
CA ASN A 226 12.89 3.50 -24.87
C ASN A 226 12.21 4.78 -25.34
N ASP A 227 11.62 5.56 -24.44
CA ASP A 227 10.97 6.82 -24.76
C ASP A 227 11.98 7.82 -25.34
N THR A 228 11.65 8.37 -26.52
CA THR A 228 12.48 9.27 -27.31
C THR A 228 12.09 10.73 -27.13
N VAL A 229 11.07 11.00 -26.33
CA VAL A 229 10.58 12.34 -26.04
C VAL A 229 11.36 12.95 -24.88
N VAL A 230 11.80 14.20 -25.05
CA VAL A 230 12.27 15.07 -23.96
C VAL A 230 11.27 16.19 -23.75
N GLN A 231 10.86 16.36 -22.49
CA GLN A 231 10.17 17.56 -22.05
C GLN A 231 11.18 18.70 -21.90
N ILE A 232 10.99 19.76 -22.66
CA ILE A 232 11.84 20.94 -22.70
C ILE A 232 11.19 22.03 -21.84
N MET A 233 11.96 22.56 -20.89
CA MET A 233 11.61 23.77 -20.14
C MET A 233 12.75 24.78 -20.31
N TYR A 234 12.73 25.51 -21.42
CA TYR A 234 13.79 26.45 -21.75
C TYR A 234 13.60 27.78 -20.99
N PRO A 235 14.62 28.29 -20.29
CA PRO A 235 14.49 29.40 -19.34
C PRO A 235 14.46 30.77 -20.03
N LEU A 236 13.36 31.06 -20.70
CA LEU A 236 12.99 32.41 -21.18
C LEU A 236 11.93 33.05 -20.26
N GLU A 237 11.65 34.32 -20.49
CA GLU A 237 10.53 35.03 -19.86
C GLU A 237 9.54 35.47 -20.96
N PRO A 238 8.40 34.77 -21.15
CA PRO A 238 7.97 33.54 -20.46
C PRO A 238 8.77 32.28 -20.91
N PRO A 239 8.81 31.22 -20.09
CA PRO A 239 9.57 30.00 -20.42
C PRO A 239 8.91 29.25 -21.57
N VAL A 240 9.73 28.68 -22.45
CA VAL A 240 9.25 27.82 -23.53
C VAL A 240 9.11 26.41 -22.98
N VAL A 241 7.88 25.91 -22.98
CA VAL A 241 7.54 24.56 -22.52
C VAL A 241 7.00 23.76 -23.71
N CYS A 242 7.74 22.75 -24.14
CA CYS A 242 7.40 21.93 -25.30
C CYS A 242 7.97 20.52 -25.15
N GLU A 243 7.61 19.63 -26.06
CA GLU A 243 8.11 18.25 -26.13
C GLU A 243 8.84 18.08 -27.47
N PHE A 244 9.96 17.38 -27.45
CA PHE A 244 10.76 17.09 -28.64
C PHE A 244 11.10 15.60 -28.67
N ASP A 245 10.75 14.92 -29.76
CA ASP A 245 11.06 13.52 -30.01
C ASP A 245 12.29 13.43 -30.92
N TRP A 246 13.43 12.98 -30.41
CA TRP A 246 14.65 12.96 -31.22
C TRP A 246 14.67 11.87 -32.32
N ASP A 247 13.71 10.93 -32.31
CA ASP A 247 13.59 9.88 -33.34
C ASP A 247 12.55 10.28 -34.42
N LEU A 248 11.54 11.08 -34.05
CA LEU A 248 10.47 11.50 -34.97
C LEU A 248 10.61 12.94 -35.49
N ASP A 249 11.21 13.85 -34.70
CA ASP A 249 11.32 15.26 -35.02
C ASP A 249 12.70 15.61 -35.61
N ASP A 250 12.70 16.48 -36.61
CA ASP A 250 13.92 17.15 -37.05
C ASP A 250 14.13 18.42 -36.21
N LEU A 251 15.31 18.54 -35.58
CA LEU A 251 15.61 19.64 -34.67
C LEU A 251 15.63 21.02 -35.37
N GLU A 252 15.98 21.07 -36.66
CA GLU A 252 15.96 22.33 -37.42
C GLU A 252 14.53 22.77 -37.67
N GLU A 253 13.71 21.87 -38.22
CA GLU A 253 12.29 22.11 -38.53
C GLU A 253 11.50 22.47 -37.27
N PHE A 254 11.66 21.67 -36.21
CA PHE A 254 11.04 21.92 -34.91
C PHE A 254 11.35 23.31 -34.35
N THR A 255 12.63 23.72 -34.40
CA THR A 255 13.03 25.05 -33.89
C THR A 255 12.49 26.17 -34.78
N ASP A 256 12.47 25.97 -36.10
CA ASP A 256 11.94 26.95 -37.04
C ASP A 256 10.44 27.16 -36.88
N ASP A 257 9.69 26.10 -36.57
CA ASP A 257 8.26 26.19 -36.30
C ASP A 257 7.98 26.96 -35.01
N LEU A 258 8.76 26.73 -33.94
CA LEU A 258 8.66 27.54 -32.72
C LEU A 258 8.95 29.04 -32.95
N ILE A 259 9.83 29.37 -33.90
CA ILE A 259 10.12 30.77 -34.27
C ILE A 259 8.97 31.36 -35.10
N LYS A 260 8.43 30.60 -36.06
CA LYS A 260 7.27 31.03 -36.88
C LYS A 260 6.03 31.28 -36.02
N GLU A 261 5.86 30.50 -34.95
CA GLU A 261 4.77 30.66 -33.99
C GLU A 261 5.03 31.75 -32.94
N GLU A 262 6.13 32.50 -33.05
CA GLU A 262 6.57 33.56 -32.11
C GLU A 262 6.76 33.06 -30.66
N VAL A 263 6.94 31.75 -30.47
CA VAL A 263 7.21 31.12 -29.17
C VAL A 263 8.68 31.26 -28.79
N LEU A 264 9.57 31.13 -29.77
CA LEU A 264 11.02 31.26 -29.60
C LEU A 264 11.55 32.46 -30.40
N PRO A 265 12.28 33.40 -29.77
CA PRO A 265 12.95 34.47 -30.51
C PRO A 265 14.05 33.95 -31.44
N GLU A 266 14.18 34.52 -32.64
CA GLU A 266 15.16 34.08 -33.64
C GLU A 266 16.61 34.19 -33.14
N ASP A 267 16.92 35.18 -32.30
CA ASP A 267 18.25 35.35 -31.68
C ASP A 267 18.60 34.25 -30.67
N GLN A 268 17.60 33.49 -30.19
CA GLN A 268 17.78 32.37 -29.28
C GLN A 268 17.87 31.01 -29.99
N LYS A 269 17.68 30.96 -31.32
CA LYS A 269 17.62 29.72 -32.11
C LYS A 269 18.79 28.76 -31.81
N ASP A 270 20.03 29.25 -31.89
CA ASP A 270 21.21 28.39 -31.69
C ASP A 270 21.35 27.92 -30.24
N LYS A 271 21.08 28.80 -29.27
CA LYS A 271 21.13 28.46 -27.84
C LYS A 271 20.07 27.43 -27.46
N PHE A 272 18.87 27.58 -28.00
CA PHE A 272 17.78 26.63 -27.79
C PHE A 272 18.16 25.25 -28.34
N LYS A 273 18.70 25.18 -29.55
CA LYS A 273 19.16 23.90 -30.12
C LYS A 273 20.27 23.25 -29.31
N GLU A 274 21.24 24.02 -28.82
CA GLU A 274 22.28 23.50 -27.94
C GLU A 274 21.68 22.95 -26.64
N TYR A 275 20.71 23.65 -26.07
CA TYR A 275 19.97 23.21 -24.89
C TYR A 275 19.23 21.89 -25.13
N VAL A 276 18.47 21.78 -26.22
CA VAL A 276 17.76 20.54 -26.59
C VAL A 276 18.76 19.39 -26.82
N LYS A 277 19.86 19.62 -27.55
CA LYS A 277 20.90 18.60 -27.74
C LYS A 277 21.52 18.13 -26.43
N ALA A 278 21.70 19.03 -25.45
CA ALA A 278 22.21 18.67 -24.14
C ALA A 278 21.22 17.76 -23.38
N LEU A 279 19.93 18.10 -23.37
CA LEU A 279 18.87 17.28 -22.76
C LEU A 279 18.78 15.89 -23.41
N VAL A 280 18.77 15.82 -24.75
CA VAL A 280 18.75 14.55 -25.49
C VAL A 280 19.97 13.70 -25.14
N LYS A 281 21.16 14.31 -25.04
CA LYS A 281 22.39 13.60 -24.67
C LYS A 281 22.32 13.05 -23.24
N GLU A 282 21.86 13.84 -22.29
CA GLU A 282 21.67 13.42 -20.90
C GLU A 282 20.68 12.27 -20.80
N ARG A 283 19.52 12.38 -21.46
CA ARG A 283 18.50 11.33 -21.49
C ARG A 283 19.05 10.03 -22.08
N LYS A 284 19.77 10.08 -23.21
CA LYS A 284 20.42 8.91 -23.82
C LYS A 284 21.49 8.29 -22.90
N GLN A 285 22.22 9.10 -22.14
CA GLN A 285 23.18 8.59 -21.16
C GLN A 285 22.47 7.88 -20.00
N ALA A 286 21.41 8.47 -19.46
CA ALA A 286 20.59 7.85 -18.43
C ALA A 286 19.97 6.52 -18.90
N GLN A 287 19.43 6.46 -20.12
CA GLN A 287 18.92 5.22 -20.72
C GLN A 287 19.98 4.13 -20.84
N ARG A 288 21.20 4.47 -21.25
CA ARG A 288 22.31 3.50 -21.31
C ARG A 288 22.68 2.98 -19.93
N GLN A 289 22.82 3.87 -18.94
CA GLN A 289 23.15 3.50 -17.57
C GLN A 289 22.07 2.63 -16.93
N ALA A 290 20.78 2.95 -17.15
CA ALA A 290 19.65 2.15 -16.69
C ALA A 290 19.68 0.74 -17.30
N ASN A 291 19.91 0.65 -18.62
CA ASN A 291 20.03 -0.62 -19.33
C ASN A 291 21.21 -1.47 -18.83
N GLU A 292 22.38 -0.87 -18.64
CA GLU A 292 23.56 -1.57 -18.10
C GLU A 292 23.31 -2.04 -16.66
N SER A 293 22.71 -1.19 -15.82
CA SER A 293 22.36 -1.54 -14.44
C SER A 293 21.36 -2.69 -14.38
N ARG A 294 20.35 -2.69 -15.27
CA ARG A 294 19.37 -3.77 -15.38
C ARG A 294 20.01 -5.07 -15.84
N LYS A 295 20.84 -5.04 -16.88
CA LYS A 295 21.59 -6.23 -17.34
C LYS A 295 22.43 -6.82 -16.22
N LYS A 296 23.19 -5.98 -15.52
CA LYS A 296 23.99 -6.40 -14.38
C LYS A 296 23.15 -7.00 -13.25
N ALA A 297 22.02 -6.37 -12.91
CA ALA A 297 21.11 -6.90 -11.89
C ALA A 297 20.52 -8.27 -12.28
N ILE A 298 20.26 -8.52 -13.58
CA ILE A 298 19.78 -9.82 -14.09
C ILE A 298 20.90 -10.86 -14.10
N GLU A 299 22.14 -10.47 -14.41
CA GLU A 299 23.31 -11.37 -14.41
C GLU A 299 23.73 -11.80 -13.00
N GLU A 300 23.63 -10.89 -12.03
CA GLU A 300 23.94 -11.15 -10.62
C GLU A 300 22.80 -11.87 -9.88
N MET A 301 21.61 -11.97 -10.49
CA MET A 301 20.44 -12.62 -9.91
C MET A 301 20.62 -14.13 -9.84
N ASP A 302 20.21 -14.72 -8.73
CA ASP A 302 20.24 -16.18 -8.61
C ASP A 302 19.26 -16.84 -9.60
N PRO A 303 19.57 -18.05 -10.10
CA PRO A 303 18.75 -18.70 -11.12
C PRO A 303 17.31 -19.00 -10.66
N GLU A 304 17.10 -19.28 -9.36
CA GLU A 304 15.78 -19.61 -8.82
C GLU A 304 14.89 -18.36 -8.81
N THR A 305 15.40 -17.22 -8.34
CA THR A 305 14.71 -15.92 -8.38
C THR A 305 14.43 -15.50 -9.81
N ARG A 306 15.40 -15.65 -10.72
CA ARG A 306 15.19 -15.32 -12.13
C ARG A 306 14.08 -16.16 -12.76
N SER A 307 14.06 -17.46 -12.48
CA SER A 307 13.00 -18.36 -12.95
C SER A 307 11.65 -18.01 -12.32
N ALA A 308 11.61 -17.66 -11.03
CA ALA A 308 10.40 -17.22 -10.37
C ALA A 308 9.84 -15.97 -11.03
N LEU A 309 10.66 -14.92 -11.23
CA LEU A 309 10.24 -13.68 -11.91
C LEU A 309 9.71 -13.92 -13.33
N GLN A 310 10.32 -14.84 -14.09
CA GLN A 310 9.87 -15.17 -15.46
C GLN A 310 8.53 -15.91 -15.49
N THR A 311 8.20 -16.66 -14.44
CA THR A 311 6.99 -17.48 -14.36
C THR A 311 5.86 -16.83 -13.57
N MET A 312 6.10 -15.64 -13.00
CA MET A 312 5.11 -14.89 -12.25
C MET A 312 3.85 -14.63 -13.08
N ARG A 313 2.70 -14.83 -12.45
CA ARG A 313 1.40 -14.50 -13.02
C ARG A 313 0.75 -13.42 -12.18
N PHE A 314 0.22 -12.41 -12.87
CA PHE A 314 -0.38 -11.22 -12.27
C PHE A 314 -1.87 -11.22 -12.54
N TYR A 315 -2.64 -11.09 -11.48
CA TYR A 315 -4.08 -10.99 -11.51
C TYR A 315 -4.47 -9.66 -10.90
N LYS A 316 -5.39 -8.94 -11.54
CA LYS A 316 -5.85 -7.65 -11.06
C LYS A 316 -7.34 -7.71 -10.82
N PHE A 317 -7.72 -7.60 -9.56
CA PHE A 317 -9.09 -7.69 -9.09
C PHE A 317 -9.63 -6.29 -8.87
N TYR A 318 -10.68 -5.96 -9.61
CA TYR A 318 -11.58 -4.87 -9.32
C TYR A 318 -12.72 -5.39 -8.44
N PRO A 319 -13.38 -4.51 -7.66
CA PRO A 319 -14.54 -4.90 -6.90
C PRO A 319 -15.69 -5.32 -7.83
N VAL A 320 -16.52 -6.23 -7.35
CA VAL A 320 -17.69 -6.75 -8.05
C VAL A 320 -18.80 -5.71 -8.02
N GLN A 321 -19.52 -5.59 -9.15
CA GLN A 321 -20.67 -4.69 -9.24
C GLN A 321 -21.78 -5.12 -8.29
N THR A 322 -22.24 -4.19 -7.46
CA THR A 322 -23.42 -4.33 -6.61
C THR A 322 -24.44 -3.22 -6.91
N PRO A 323 -25.70 -3.32 -6.45
CA PRO A 323 -26.68 -2.25 -6.64
C PRO A 323 -26.28 -0.91 -6.01
N ASP A 324 -25.47 -0.93 -4.95
CA ASP A 324 -25.10 0.25 -4.16
C ASP A 324 -23.71 0.83 -4.54
N THR A 325 -23.04 0.25 -5.53
CA THR A 325 -21.72 0.69 -6.01
C THR A 325 -21.82 1.34 -7.39
N PRO A 326 -20.99 2.34 -7.71
CA PRO A 326 -20.95 2.90 -9.07
C PRO A 326 -20.51 1.85 -10.09
N ASP A 327 -20.95 2.02 -11.34
CA ASP A 327 -20.49 1.18 -12.45
C ASP A 327 -19.04 1.51 -12.81
N ILE A 328 -18.18 0.48 -12.72
CA ILE A 328 -16.76 0.57 -13.05
C ILE A 328 -16.37 -0.27 -14.28
N SER A 329 -17.33 -0.85 -14.99
CA SER A 329 -17.09 -1.77 -16.12
C SER A 329 -16.21 -1.15 -17.21
N GLN A 330 -16.36 0.15 -17.47
CA GLN A 330 -15.66 0.87 -18.54
C GLN A 330 -14.25 1.35 -18.17
N VAL A 331 -13.89 1.29 -16.89
CA VAL A 331 -12.61 1.85 -16.40
C VAL A 331 -11.62 0.77 -15.97
N LYS A 332 -11.98 -0.52 -16.10
CA LYS A 332 -11.07 -1.63 -15.81
C LYS A 332 -9.92 -1.65 -16.82
N VAL A 333 -8.68 -1.56 -16.33
CA VAL A 333 -7.47 -1.60 -17.16
C VAL A 333 -6.50 -2.66 -16.68
N ALA A 334 -5.79 -3.30 -17.59
CA ALA A 334 -4.80 -4.33 -17.25
C ALA A 334 -3.52 -3.75 -16.64
N TYR A 335 -3.16 -2.50 -16.97
CA TYR A 335 -1.93 -1.89 -16.47
C TYR A 335 -1.94 -1.78 -14.94
N ILE A 336 -0.88 -2.27 -14.28
CA ILE A 336 -0.73 -2.28 -12.82
C ILE A 336 0.10 -1.08 -12.38
N ASN A 337 1.35 -1.05 -12.82
CA ASN A 337 2.30 0.04 -12.66
C ASN A 337 3.50 -0.27 -13.57
N ARG A 338 4.45 0.66 -13.63
CA ARG A 338 5.62 0.55 -14.52
C ARG A 338 6.53 -0.67 -14.26
N TYR A 339 6.57 -1.17 -13.02
CA TYR A 339 7.44 -2.31 -12.65
C TYR A 339 6.77 -3.66 -12.92
N TYR A 340 5.44 -3.72 -12.77
CA TYR A 340 4.65 -4.93 -13.00
C TYR A 340 4.08 -5.00 -14.42
N GLY A 341 4.06 -3.88 -15.15
CA GLY A 341 3.47 -3.78 -16.48
C GLY A 341 1.97 -4.06 -16.44
N LYS A 342 1.51 -5.02 -17.25
CA LYS A 342 0.09 -5.38 -17.38
C LYS A 342 -0.21 -6.70 -16.66
N ALA A 343 -1.37 -6.76 -16.03
CA ALA A 343 -1.94 -7.98 -15.49
C ALA A 343 -2.19 -9.00 -16.61
N HIS A 344 -1.98 -10.27 -16.29
CA HIS A 344 -2.29 -11.37 -17.21
C HIS A 344 -3.79 -11.67 -17.24
N VAL A 345 -4.48 -11.40 -16.13
CA VAL A 345 -5.92 -11.58 -15.97
C VAL A 345 -6.49 -10.37 -15.21
N VAL A 346 -7.60 -9.82 -15.69
CA VAL A 346 -8.35 -8.74 -15.05
C VAL A 346 -9.73 -9.26 -14.68
N LEU A 347 -10.13 -9.08 -13.42
CA LEU A 347 -11.35 -9.64 -12.83
C LEU A 347 -12.22 -8.52 -12.24
#